data_AF-A0A117E110-F1
#
_entry.id   AF-A0A117E110-F1
#
_cell.length_a   1.000
_cell.length_b   1.000
_cell.length_c   1.000
_cell.angle_alpha   90.00
_cell.angle_beta   90.00
_cell.angle_gamma   90.00
#
_symmetry.space_group_name_H-M   'P 1'
#
loop_
_entity.id
_entity.type
_entity.pdbx_description
1 polymer ?
#
loop_
_entity_poly.entity_id
_entity_poly.type
_entity_poly.pdbx_seq_one_letter_code
_entity_poly.pdbx_strand_id
1 'polypeptide(L)'
;MPYVLLYASVTTKSFITPKNYPVEMERYPYDKVIFHPGQRCRTCHIVKPARSKHCSICKACVARHDHHCVWLMNCVGLHNYHYFLSMILSLCLMLIYGSCLGYTLLYQTYDRLIPPGSPLRTTRQTWTGFCNIWAVVIAADIRIGAITLLMTMTAPLAAAFLVYHTYLIWAGMTTNESSKWSDWKEEVADGMAYKSSKAEIYGSSPLLAEYQSAQSFWPVSSDQVLILTDGEPPKEGCLLSRDSNEIKQPSNRDAPVDRRWVQVQSMKEIDNIYDLGFWNNLRHVLGLAVRPKVV
;
A
#
# COMPACT_ATOMS: atom_id res chain seq x y z
N MET A 1 7.36 -12.30 -21.97
CA MET A 1 6.67 -11.18 -21.29
C MET A 1 7.02 -11.02 -19.81
N PRO A 2 6.96 -12.03 -18.92
CA PRO A 2 7.23 -11.82 -17.48
C PRO A 2 8.66 -11.35 -17.18
N TYR A 3 9.66 -11.85 -17.92
CA TYR A 3 11.06 -11.46 -17.74
C TYR A 3 11.34 -9.99 -18.07
N VAL A 4 10.62 -9.40 -19.03
CA VAL A 4 10.76 -7.98 -19.38
C VAL A 4 10.21 -7.12 -18.23
N LEU A 5 9.07 -7.51 -17.67
CA LEU A 5 8.44 -6.82 -16.53
C LEU A 5 9.28 -6.97 -15.25
N LEU A 6 9.84 -8.15 -15.03
CA LEU A 6 10.83 -8.38 -13.97
C LEU A 6 12.05 -7.48 -14.14
N TYR A 7 12.67 -7.49 -15.33
CA TYR A 7 13.82 -6.65 -15.65
C TYR A 7 13.51 -5.16 -15.43
N ALA A 8 12.37 -4.67 -15.93
CA ALA A 8 11.94 -3.30 -15.74
C ALA A 8 11.70 -2.96 -14.25
N SER A 9 11.16 -3.89 -13.46
CA SER A 9 10.94 -3.71 -12.01
C SER A 9 12.25 -3.63 -11.22
N VAL A 10 13.27 -4.39 -11.63
CA VAL A 10 14.59 -4.44 -11.00
C VAL A 10 15.44 -3.22 -11.38
N THR A 11 15.43 -2.84 -12.66
CA THR A 11 16.33 -1.81 -13.21
C THR A 11 15.79 -0.39 -13.05
N THR A 12 14.47 -0.20 -13.07
CA THR A 12 13.87 1.11 -12.84
C THR A 12 13.95 1.45 -11.35
N LYS A 13 14.67 2.51 -11.01
CA LYS A 13 14.87 2.96 -9.63
C LYS A 13 13.97 4.14 -9.32
N SER A 14 13.38 4.12 -8.13
CA SER A 14 12.58 5.23 -7.58
C SER A 14 13.39 6.07 -6.59
N PHE A 15 14.71 6.16 -6.76
CA PHE A 15 15.60 6.84 -5.82
C PHE A 15 15.54 8.36 -6.01
N ILE A 16 15.58 9.07 -4.88
CA ILE A 16 15.68 10.52 -4.83
C ILE A 16 17.17 10.87 -4.91
N THR A 17 17.49 11.69 -5.90
CA THR A 17 18.82 12.17 -6.25
C THR A 17 18.80 13.70 -6.25
N PRO A 18 19.96 14.38 -6.21
CA PRO A 18 19.99 15.84 -6.31
C PRO A 18 19.29 16.40 -7.57
N LYS A 19 19.26 15.63 -8.67
CA LYS A 19 18.67 16.07 -9.95
C LYS A 19 17.14 16.07 -9.95
N ASN A 20 16.50 15.06 -9.37
CA ASN A 20 15.03 14.96 -9.31
C ASN A 20 14.44 15.49 -8.00
N TYR A 21 15.27 15.83 -7.01
CA TYR A 21 14.82 16.28 -5.70
C TYR A 21 13.79 17.41 -5.72
N PRO A 22 13.96 18.51 -6.49
CA PRO A 22 12.97 19.60 -6.53
C PRO A 22 11.61 19.11 -7.03
N VAL A 23 11.60 18.32 -8.10
CA VAL A 23 10.38 17.74 -8.68
C VAL A 23 9.67 16.82 -7.69
N GLU A 24 10.42 16.00 -6.96
CA GLU A 24 9.83 15.10 -5.97
C GLU A 24 9.26 15.85 -4.76
N MET A 25 9.86 16.97 -4.35
CA MET A 25 9.33 17.83 -3.27
C MET A 25 7.96 18.43 -3.62
N GLU A 26 7.73 18.78 -4.88
CA GLU A 26 6.48 19.40 -5.35
C GLU A 26 5.42 18.37 -5.78
N ARG A 27 5.80 17.08 -5.89
CA ARG A 27 4.93 16.05 -6.47
C ARG A 27 3.68 15.77 -5.62
N TYR A 28 3.84 15.74 -4.31
CA TYR A 28 2.76 15.43 -3.37
C TYR A 28 2.76 16.48 -2.25
N PRO A 29 1.59 17.04 -1.90
CA PRO A 29 1.48 17.91 -0.75
C PRO A 29 1.69 17.10 0.53
N TYR A 30 2.20 17.74 1.58
CA TYR A 30 2.20 17.16 2.92
C TYR A 30 0.77 17.20 3.48
N ASP A 31 0.25 16.05 3.90
CA ASP A 31 -1.07 15.96 4.53
C ASP A 31 -1.09 16.48 5.97
N LYS A 32 0.07 16.54 6.63
CA LYS A 32 0.21 16.79 8.08
C LYS A 32 -0.62 15.81 8.92
N VAL A 33 -0.82 14.60 8.42
CA VAL A 33 -1.46 13.47 9.11
C VAL A 33 -0.46 12.33 9.24
N ILE A 34 0.11 11.87 8.12
CA ILE A 34 1.13 10.82 8.09
C ILE A 34 2.45 11.31 7.48
N PHE A 35 2.45 12.48 6.84
CA PHE A 35 3.62 13.18 6.32
C PHE A 35 3.60 14.66 6.71
N HIS A 36 4.60 15.05 7.49
CA HIS A 36 4.81 16.42 7.95
C HIS A 36 5.97 17.09 7.20
N PRO A 37 5.90 18.42 6.95
CA PRO A 37 7.00 19.16 6.35
C PRO A 37 8.24 19.19 7.27
N GLY A 38 9.39 19.58 6.73
CA GLY A 38 10.64 19.76 7.51
C GLY A 38 11.35 18.47 7.95
N GLN A 39 10.68 17.31 7.87
CA GLN A 39 11.23 16.02 8.28
C GLN A 39 12.48 15.62 7.47
N ARG A 40 13.65 15.64 8.09
CA ARG A 40 14.94 15.36 7.42
C ARG A 40 15.34 13.88 7.50
N CYS A 41 15.87 13.34 6.41
CA CYS A 41 16.54 12.04 6.43
C CYS A 41 17.91 12.15 7.12
N ARG A 42 18.13 11.38 8.19
CA ARG A 42 19.41 11.37 8.92
C ARG A 42 20.59 10.83 8.11
N THR A 43 20.33 9.99 7.11
CA THR A 43 21.37 9.32 6.31
C THR A 43 21.65 10.06 5.00
N CYS A 44 20.61 10.45 4.28
CA CYS A 44 20.75 11.16 3.00
C CYS A 44 20.87 12.69 3.18
N HIS A 45 20.62 13.21 4.38
CA HIS A 45 20.68 14.63 4.72
C HIS A 45 19.79 15.56 3.87
N ILE A 46 18.72 15.04 3.26
CA ILE A 46 17.69 15.81 2.54
C ILE A 46 16.40 15.92 3.37
N VAL A 47 15.63 17.00 3.19
CA VAL A 47 14.24 17.04 3.67
C VAL A 47 13.43 16.03 2.86
N LYS A 48 12.69 15.15 3.52
CA LYS A 48 11.96 14.06 2.88
C LYS A 48 10.75 14.62 2.13
N PRO A 49 10.63 14.40 0.81
CA PRO A 49 9.37 14.65 0.11
C PRO A 49 8.22 13.85 0.74
N ALA A 50 6.99 14.33 0.60
CA ALA A 50 5.82 13.57 1.02
C ALA A 50 5.78 12.19 0.33
N ARG A 51 5.27 11.16 1.03
CA ARG A 51 5.26 9.76 0.57
C ARG A 51 6.63 9.11 0.34
N SER A 52 7.74 9.78 0.67
CA SER A 52 9.08 9.19 0.57
C SER A 52 9.53 8.49 1.86
N LYS A 53 10.45 7.52 1.71
CA LYS A 53 11.10 6.85 2.86
C LYS A 53 12.54 6.47 2.52
N HIS A 54 13.42 6.55 3.52
CA HIS A 54 14.78 6.02 3.39
C HIS A 54 14.75 4.51 3.56
N CYS A 55 15.24 3.78 2.56
CA CYS A 55 15.47 2.34 2.67
C CYS A 55 16.91 2.09 3.11
N SER A 56 17.08 1.46 4.28
CA SER A 56 18.39 1.13 4.83
C SER A 56 19.13 0.05 4.05
N ILE A 57 18.44 -0.74 3.23
CA ILE A 57 19.03 -1.77 2.37
C ILE A 57 19.55 -1.12 1.08
N CYS A 58 18.72 -0.34 0.40
CA CYS A 58 19.11 0.40 -0.82
C CYS A 58 20.02 1.61 -0.54
N LYS A 59 20.15 2.05 0.72
CA LYS A 59 20.90 3.23 1.16
C LYS A 59 20.47 4.53 0.46
N ALA A 60 19.19 4.63 0.12
CA ALA A 60 18.64 5.78 -0.60
C ALA A 60 17.24 6.14 -0.08
N CYS A 61 16.90 7.42 -0.16
CA CYS A 61 15.51 7.87 -0.09
C CYS A 61 14.79 7.47 -1.37
N VAL A 62 13.60 6.90 -1.23
CA VAL A 62 12.78 6.38 -2.33
C VAL A 62 11.49 7.21 -2.42
N ALA A 63 11.19 7.74 -3.60
CA ALA A 63 9.97 8.48 -3.89
C ALA A 63 8.76 7.54 -3.92
N ARG A 64 7.63 7.98 -3.33
CA ARG A 64 6.41 7.16 -3.13
C ARG A 64 6.75 5.72 -2.74
N HIS A 65 7.51 5.58 -1.65
CA HIS A 65 8.08 4.30 -1.25
C HIS A 65 6.97 3.32 -0.87
N ASP A 66 6.92 2.17 -1.54
CA ASP A 66 6.01 1.09 -1.17
C ASP A 66 6.69 0.13 -0.18
N HIS A 67 7.64 -0.67 -0.66
CA HIS A 67 8.43 -1.58 0.15
C HIS A 67 9.79 -1.87 -0.49
N HIS A 68 10.71 -2.44 0.29
CA HIS A 68 11.89 -3.09 -0.26
C HIS A 68 11.53 -4.53 -0.62
N CYS A 69 11.58 -4.88 -1.90
CA CYS A 69 11.29 -6.23 -2.35
C CYS A 69 12.60 -7.02 -2.45
N VAL A 70 12.78 -7.98 -1.55
CA VAL A 70 13.96 -8.86 -1.54
C VAL A 70 14.06 -9.67 -2.84
N TRP A 71 12.93 -10.01 -3.46
CA TRP A 71 12.91 -10.76 -4.72
C TRP A 71 13.40 -9.95 -5.92
N LEU A 72 13.25 -8.62 -5.87
CA LEU A 72 13.76 -7.72 -6.91
C LEU A 72 15.15 -7.20 -6.58
N MET A 73 15.64 -7.39 -5.35
CA MET A 73 16.81 -6.69 -4.80
C MET A 73 16.72 -5.18 -5.09
N ASN A 74 15.52 -4.64 -4.97
CA ASN A 74 15.20 -3.25 -5.30
C ASN A 74 14.01 -2.77 -4.47
N CYS A 75 13.94 -1.45 -4.24
CA CYS A 75 12.71 -0.86 -3.73
C CYS A 75 11.66 -0.76 -4.82
N VAL A 76 10.44 -1.10 -4.45
CA VAL A 76 9.24 -0.77 -5.21
C VAL A 76 8.78 0.62 -4.74
N GLY A 77 8.61 1.54 -5.68
CA GLY A 77 8.17 2.90 -5.41
C GLY A 77 7.62 3.57 -6.67
N LEU A 78 7.66 4.89 -6.70
CA LEU A 78 6.97 5.70 -7.71
C LEU A 78 7.12 5.21 -9.17
N HIS A 79 8.35 4.98 -9.63
CA HIS A 79 8.64 4.78 -11.05
C HIS A 79 8.59 3.31 -11.51
N ASN A 80 8.53 2.35 -10.59
CA ASN A 80 8.53 0.93 -10.92
C ASN A 80 7.33 0.16 -10.38
N TYR A 81 6.41 0.82 -9.66
CA TYR A 81 5.22 0.16 -9.11
C TYR A 81 4.33 -0.47 -10.19
N HIS A 82 4.13 0.19 -11.34
CA HIS A 82 3.34 -0.38 -12.44
C HIS A 82 3.99 -1.60 -13.08
N TYR A 83 5.32 -1.59 -13.29
CA TYR A 83 6.04 -2.76 -13.78
C TYR A 83 5.92 -3.94 -12.81
N PHE A 84 6.03 -3.65 -11.51
CA PHE A 84 5.87 -4.64 -10.45
C PHE A 84 4.47 -5.24 -10.43
N LEU A 85 3.41 -4.43 -10.52
CA LEU A 85 2.03 -4.91 -10.62
C LEU A 85 1.79 -5.76 -11.85
N SER A 86 2.25 -5.31 -13.01
CA SER A 86 2.14 -6.08 -14.26
C SER A 86 2.93 -7.39 -14.16
N MET A 87 4.08 -7.40 -13.49
CA MET A 87 4.87 -8.60 -13.25
C MET A 87 4.08 -9.60 -12.40
N ILE A 88 3.50 -9.18 -11.27
CA ILE A 88 2.67 -10.05 -10.42
C ILE A 88 1.46 -10.57 -11.19
N LEU A 89 0.76 -9.71 -11.93
CA LEU A 89 -0.38 -10.14 -12.75
C LEU A 89 0.05 -11.21 -13.77
N SER A 90 1.16 -11.00 -14.47
CA SER A 90 1.70 -11.98 -15.41
C SER A 90 2.09 -13.29 -14.72
N LEU A 91 2.64 -13.23 -13.51
CA LEU A 91 2.97 -14.39 -12.70
C LEU A 91 1.70 -15.17 -12.32
N CYS A 92 0.66 -14.50 -11.84
CA CYS A 92 -0.62 -15.13 -11.53
C CYS A 92 -1.20 -15.86 -12.74
N LEU A 93 -1.23 -15.21 -13.90
CA LEU A 93 -1.75 -15.81 -15.13
C LEU A 93 -0.95 -17.05 -15.54
N MET A 94 0.38 -17.00 -15.44
CA MET A 94 1.24 -18.16 -15.74
C MET A 94 1.05 -19.31 -14.76
N LEU A 95 0.93 -19.02 -13.46
CA LEU A 95 0.73 -20.04 -12.44
C LEU A 95 -0.63 -20.73 -12.61
N ILE A 96 -1.70 -19.96 -12.87
CA ILE A 96 -3.03 -20.51 -13.14
C ILE A 96 -3.02 -21.35 -14.43
N TYR A 97 -2.49 -20.79 -15.53
CA TYR A 97 -2.40 -21.49 -16.80
C TYR A 97 -1.61 -22.81 -16.66
N GLY A 98 -0.44 -22.75 -16.02
CA GLY A 98 0.40 -23.93 -15.82
C GLY A 98 -0.25 -24.97 -14.90
N SER A 99 -1.00 -24.55 -13.89
CA SER A 99 -1.77 -25.45 -13.02
C SER A 99 -2.89 -26.15 -13.81
N CYS A 100 -3.64 -25.42 -14.64
CA CYS A 100 -4.68 -25.99 -15.50
C CYS A 100 -4.10 -26.95 -16.53
N LEU A 101 -3.04 -26.55 -17.23
CA LEU A 101 -2.37 -27.39 -18.23
C LEU A 101 -1.81 -28.68 -17.58
N GLY A 102 -1.13 -28.51 -16.44
CA GLY A 102 -0.58 -29.62 -15.66
C GLY A 102 -1.64 -30.60 -15.19
N TYR A 103 -2.78 -30.10 -14.70
CA TYR A 103 -3.93 -30.91 -14.35
C TYR A 103 -4.47 -31.70 -15.55
N THR A 104 -4.63 -31.06 -16.73
CA THR A 104 -5.08 -31.75 -17.94
C THR A 104 -4.13 -32.88 -18.35
N LEU A 105 -2.81 -32.64 -18.29
CA LEU A 105 -1.80 -33.66 -18.62
C LEU A 105 -1.81 -34.82 -17.61
N LEU A 106 -1.86 -34.52 -16.31
CA LEU A 106 -1.95 -35.55 -15.27
C LEU A 106 -3.27 -36.33 -15.34
N TYR A 107 -4.36 -35.71 -15.79
CA TYR A 107 -5.62 -36.40 -16.01
C TYR A 107 -5.52 -37.46 -17.12
N GLN A 108 -4.71 -37.23 -18.16
CA GLN A 108 -4.43 -38.25 -19.17
C GLN A 108 -3.66 -39.45 -18.56
N THR A 109 -2.73 -39.17 -17.64
CA THR A 109 -2.01 -40.21 -16.89
C THR A 109 -2.96 -40.97 -15.96
N TYR A 110 -3.85 -40.26 -15.27
CA TYR A 110 -4.93 -40.84 -14.50
C TYR A 110 -5.78 -41.81 -15.34
N ASP A 111 -6.18 -41.42 -16.54
CA ASP A 111 -6.98 -42.28 -17.44
C ASP A 111 -6.24 -43.54 -17.88
N ARG A 112 -4.92 -43.46 -18.08
CA ARG A 112 -4.08 -44.61 -18.43
C ARG A 112 -3.89 -45.59 -17.26
N LEU A 113 -3.72 -45.06 -16.05
CA LEU A 113 -3.49 -45.88 -14.84
C LEU A 113 -4.78 -46.42 -14.24
N ILE A 114 -5.89 -45.68 -14.38
CA ILE A 114 -7.18 -45.95 -13.77
C ILE A 114 -8.26 -45.91 -14.86
N PRO A 115 -8.39 -47.00 -15.64
CA PRO A 115 -9.35 -47.06 -16.74
C PRO A 115 -10.81 -46.96 -16.24
N PRO A 116 -11.77 -46.62 -17.12
CA PRO A 116 -13.16 -46.37 -16.75
C PRO A 116 -13.87 -47.46 -15.93
N GLY A 117 -13.46 -48.72 -16.07
CA GLY A 117 -14.03 -49.85 -15.31
C GLY A 117 -13.36 -50.15 -13.96
N SER A 118 -12.34 -49.38 -13.54
CA SER A 118 -11.64 -49.62 -12.29
C SER A 118 -12.52 -49.32 -11.07
N PRO A 119 -12.54 -50.17 -10.02
CA PRO A 119 -13.26 -49.88 -8.78
C PRO A 119 -12.72 -48.63 -8.07
N LEU A 120 -11.49 -48.20 -8.39
CA LEU A 120 -10.90 -46.97 -7.90
C LEU A 120 -11.55 -45.72 -8.51
N ARG A 121 -12.20 -45.83 -9.68
CA ARG A 121 -12.86 -44.71 -10.38
C ARG A 121 -14.29 -44.49 -9.88
N THR A 122 -14.44 -44.22 -8.59
CA THR A 122 -15.72 -43.99 -7.92
C THR A 122 -15.97 -42.52 -7.62
N THR A 123 -17.23 -42.09 -7.61
CA THR A 123 -17.64 -40.73 -7.19
C THR A 123 -17.70 -40.57 -5.67
N ARG A 124 -17.63 -41.66 -4.91
CA ARG A 124 -17.63 -41.68 -3.43
C ARG A 124 -16.25 -42.02 -2.87
N GLN A 125 -15.22 -41.26 -3.28
CA GLN A 125 -13.87 -41.43 -2.73
C GLN A 125 -13.73 -40.72 -1.37
N THR A 126 -12.97 -41.34 -0.46
CA THR A 126 -12.50 -40.66 0.76
C THR A 126 -11.35 -39.71 0.41
N TRP A 127 -11.06 -38.76 1.30
CA TRP A 127 -9.96 -37.82 1.07
C TRP A 127 -8.60 -38.53 0.97
N THR A 128 -8.37 -39.52 1.83
CA THR A 128 -7.18 -40.38 1.76
C THR A 128 -7.10 -41.14 0.44
N GLY A 129 -8.22 -41.68 -0.05
CA GLY A 129 -8.28 -42.38 -1.34
C GLY A 129 -7.93 -41.48 -2.51
N PHE A 130 -8.49 -40.27 -2.54
CA PHE A 130 -8.16 -39.25 -3.53
C PHE A 130 -6.66 -38.91 -3.51
N CYS A 131 -6.11 -38.61 -2.33
CA CYS A 131 -4.70 -38.23 -2.19
C CYS A 131 -3.77 -39.36 -2.64
N ASN A 132 -4.06 -40.60 -2.26
CA ASN A 132 -3.26 -41.77 -2.67
C ASN A 132 -3.27 -41.95 -4.19
N ILE A 133 -4.43 -41.82 -4.83
CA ILE A 133 -4.54 -41.93 -6.29
C ILE A 133 -3.73 -40.83 -6.97
N TRP A 134 -3.92 -39.57 -6.57
CA TRP A 134 -3.18 -38.46 -7.17
C TRP A 134 -1.67 -38.51 -6.87
N ALA A 135 -1.27 -39.04 -5.71
CA ALA A 135 0.14 -39.30 -5.41
C ALA A 135 0.74 -40.32 -6.39
N VAL A 136 0.01 -41.40 -6.72
CA VAL A 136 0.45 -42.37 -7.73
C VAL A 136 0.52 -41.75 -9.12
N VAL A 137 -0.48 -40.97 -9.52
CA VAL A 137 -0.50 -40.26 -10.82
C VAL A 137 0.68 -39.29 -10.94
N ILE A 138 0.93 -38.51 -9.88
CA ILE A 138 2.08 -37.60 -9.81
C ILE A 138 3.39 -38.39 -9.85
N ALA A 139 3.50 -39.50 -9.14
CA ALA A 139 4.71 -40.32 -9.13
C ALA A 139 4.99 -40.96 -10.51
N ALA A 140 3.94 -41.37 -11.23
CA ALA A 140 4.06 -41.94 -12.57
C ALA A 140 4.62 -40.93 -13.58
N ASP A 141 4.24 -39.66 -13.46
CA ASP A 141 4.75 -38.55 -14.28
C ASP A 141 5.39 -37.46 -13.43
N ILE A 142 6.43 -37.83 -12.66
CA ILE A 142 7.03 -36.98 -11.61
C ILE A 142 7.42 -35.58 -12.08
N ARG A 143 7.86 -35.42 -13.33
CA ARG A 143 8.22 -34.12 -13.90
C ARG A 143 7.01 -33.19 -14.04
N ILE A 144 5.92 -33.68 -14.63
CA ILE A 144 4.69 -32.92 -14.81
C ILE A 144 4.01 -32.73 -13.44
N GLY A 145 3.98 -33.79 -12.64
CA GLY A 145 3.40 -33.79 -11.31
C GLY A 145 4.04 -32.76 -10.37
N ALA A 146 5.36 -32.73 -10.28
CA ALA A 146 6.09 -31.78 -9.44
C ALA A 146 5.87 -30.33 -9.86
N ILE A 147 5.94 -30.03 -11.17
CA ILE A 147 5.72 -28.68 -11.70
C ILE A 147 4.28 -28.22 -11.44
N THR A 148 3.30 -29.11 -11.68
CA THR A 148 1.87 -28.81 -11.46
C THR A 148 1.59 -28.53 -9.99
N LEU A 149 2.15 -29.34 -9.08
CA LEU A 149 1.99 -29.15 -7.64
C LEU A 149 2.60 -27.82 -7.19
N LEU A 150 3.83 -27.50 -7.64
CA LEU A 150 4.48 -26.24 -7.33
C LEU A 150 3.63 -25.05 -7.82
N MET A 151 3.17 -25.07 -9.06
CA MET A 151 2.34 -23.99 -9.63
C MET A 151 1.01 -23.85 -8.87
N THR A 152 0.35 -24.95 -8.56
CA THR A 152 -0.94 -24.96 -7.86
C THR A 152 -0.81 -24.43 -6.43
N MET A 153 0.27 -24.78 -5.72
CA MET A 153 0.51 -24.33 -4.34
C MET A 153 0.99 -22.88 -4.27
N THR A 154 1.65 -22.37 -5.31
CA THR A 154 2.15 -20.99 -5.35
C THR A 154 1.13 -19.99 -5.91
N ALA A 155 0.18 -20.43 -6.74
CA ALA A 155 -0.85 -19.57 -7.32
C ALA A 155 -1.68 -18.78 -6.27
N PRO A 156 -2.15 -19.38 -5.15
CA PRO A 156 -2.92 -18.65 -4.14
C PRO A 156 -2.13 -17.52 -3.49
N LEU A 157 -0.84 -17.73 -3.23
CA LEU A 157 0.02 -16.70 -2.63
C LEU A 157 0.20 -15.52 -3.59
N ALA A 158 0.48 -15.79 -4.86
CA ALA A 158 0.61 -14.75 -5.88
C ALA A 158 -0.71 -13.98 -6.07
N ALA A 159 -1.84 -14.69 -6.09
CA ALA A 159 -3.16 -14.09 -6.21
C ALA A 159 -3.52 -13.22 -5.00
N ALA A 160 -3.28 -13.70 -3.78
CA ALA A 160 -3.51 -12.93 -2.56
C ALA A 160 -2.66 -11.64 -2.55
N PHE A 161 -1.41 -11.73 -2.99
CA PHE A 161 -0.53 -10.58 -3.10
C PHE A 161 -1.03 -9.56 -4.14
N LEU A 162 -1.52 -10.02 -5.28
CA LEU A 162 -2.15 -9.16 -6.29
C LEU A 162 -3.43 -8.49 -5.78
N VAL A 163 -4.28 -9.22 -5.06
CA VAL A 163 -5.51 -8.68 -4.45
C VAL A 163 -5.14 -7.60 -3.43
N TYR A 164 -4.16 -7.84 -2.58
CA TYR A 164 -3.70 -6.86 -1.60
C TYR A 164 -3.20 -5.57 -2.28
N HIS A 165 -2.38 -5.67 -3.31
CA HIS A 165 -1.93 -4.48 -4.05
C HIS A 165 -3.06 -3.78 -4.81
N THR A 166 -4.08 -4.52 -5.25
CA THR A 166 -5.29 -3.93 -5.84
C THR A 166 -6.08 -3.15 -4.78
N TYR A 167 -6.19 -3.68 -3.56
CA TYR A 167 -6.77 -2.97 -2.42
C TYR A 167 -5.99 -1.69 -2.07
N LEU A 168 -4.66 -1.73 -2.08
CA LEU A 168 -3.83 -0.53 -1.84
C LEU A 168 -4.11 0.57 -2.88
N ILE A 169 -4.28 0.20 -4.15
CA ILE A 169 -4.67 1.14 -5.22
C ILE A 169 -6.08 1.68 -4.95
N TRP A 170 -7.01 0.82 -4.56
CA TRP A 170 -8.37 1.25 -4.21
C TRP A 170 -8.39 2.25 -3.06
N ALA A 171 -7.59 2.02 -2.02
CA ALA A 171 -7.48 2.90 -0.86
C ALA A 171 -6.56 4.13 -1.07
N GLY A 172 -5.92 4.27 -2.24
CA GLY A 172 -5.04 5.41 -2.55
C GLY A 172 -3.69 5.42 -1.82
N MET A 173 -3.28 4.30 -1.25
CA MET A 173 -2.13 4.21 -0.35
C MET A 173 -1.05 3.24 -0.84
N THR A 174 0.14 3.35 -0.26
CA THR A 174 1.23 2.36 -0.41
C THR A 174 1.23 1.38 0.77
N THR A 175 1.97 0.27 0.65
CA THR A 175 2.18 -0.67 1.77
C THR A 175 2.77 0.05 3.00
N ASN A 176 3.73 0.96 2.79
CA ASN A 176 4.32 1.76 3.86
C ASN A 176 3.32 2.74 4.51
N GLU A 177 2.36 3.26 3.74
CA GLU A 177 1.32 4.12 4.28
C GLU A 177 0.26 3.31 5.02
N SER A 178 -0.05 2.10 4.58
CA SER A 178 -1.02 1.24 5.28
C SER A 178 -0.62 0.92 6.72
N SER A 179 0.68 0.81 7.02
CA SER A 179 1.13 0.63 8.41
C SER A 179 0.86 1.88 9.24
N LYS A 180 1.14 3.08 8.68
CA LYS A 180 0.84 4.36 9.36
C LYS A 180 -0.64 4.58 9.60
N TRP A 181 -1.47 4.15 8.65
CA TRP A 181 -2.93 4.19 8.82
C TRP A 181 -3.43 3.17 9.85
N SER A 182 -2.69 2.08 10.08
CA SER A 182 -2.96 1.16 11.19
C SER A 182 -2.72 1.85 12.53
N ASP A 183 -1.61 2.57 12.67
CA ASP A 183 -1.31 3.33 13.89
C ASP A 183 -2.44 4.33 14.18
N TRP A 184 -2.87 5.11 13.18
CA TRP A 184 -4.02 6.02 13.32
C TRP A 184 -5.33 5.30 13.68
N LYS A 185 -5.54 4.09 13.18
CA LYS A 185 -6.74 3.31 13.51
C LYS A 185 -6.77 2.90 14.98
N GLU A 186 -5.62 2.61 15.56
CA GLU A 186 -5.48 2.31 16.99
C GLU A 186 -5.75 3.59 17.81
N GLU A 187 -5.14 4.72 17.45
CA GLU A 187 -5.38 6.01 18.12
C GLU A 187 -6.85 6.46 18.08
N VAL A 188 -7.55 6.23 16.96
CA VAL A 188 -8.99 6.49 16.84
C VAL A 188 -9.80 5.54 17.73
N ALA A 189 -9.43 4.26 17.78
CA ALA A 189 -10.12 3.28 18.63
C ALA A 189 -9.95 3.58 20.12
N ASP A 190 -8.80 4.12 20.50
CA ASP A 190 -8.49 4.54 21.87
C ASP A 190 -9.10 5.92 22.22
N GLY A 191 -9.68 6.61 21.24
CA GLY A 191 -10.33 7.90 21.44
C GLY A 191 -9.37 9.09 21.53
N MET A 192 -8.15 8.95 21.04
CA MET A 192 -7.06 9.94 21.16
C MET A 192 -7.00 10.92 19.99
N ALA A 193 -7.70 10.60 18.90
CA ALA A 193 -7.71 11.42 17.69
C ALA A 193 -8.81 12.49 17.71
N TYR A 194 -8.42 13.73 17.43
CA TYR A 194 -9.34 14.85 17.27
C TYR A 194 -9.11 15.58 15.95
N LYS A 195 -10.19 16.13 15.39
CA LYS A 195 -10.17 16.93 14.17
C LYS A 195 -10.78 18.31 14.38
N SER A 196 -10.32 19.26 13.59
CA SER A 196 -10.89 20.60 13.46
C SER A 196 -10.68 21.12 12.03
N SER A 197 -11.24 22.28 11.68
CA SER A 197 -10.99 22.92 10.38
C SER A 197 -9.77 23.85 10.41
N LYS A 198 -9.09 24.03 9.28
CA LYS A 198 -7.97 24.99 9.20
C LYS A 198 -8.43 26.40 9.49
N ALA A 199 -9.64 26.76 9.06
CA ALA A 199 -10.23 28.08 9.30
C ALA A 199 -10.42 28.36 10.80
N GLU A 200 -10.90 27.39 11.58
CA GLU A 200 -11.11 27.56 13.03
C GLU A 200 -9.81 27.63 13.84
N ILE A 201 -8.80 26.87 13.42
CA ILE A 201 -7.53 26.77 14.15
C ILE A 201 -6.56 27.88 13.76
N TYR A 202 -6.39 28.14 12.47
CA TYR A 202 -5.41 29.10 11.98
C TYR A 202 -6.02 30.47 11.65
N GLY A 203 -7.34 30.57 11.44
CA GLY A 203 -7.98 31.84 11.08
C GLY A 203 -7.30 32.51 9.88
N SER A 204 -6.84 33.76 10.08
CA SER A 204 -6.07 34.54 9.10
C SER A 204 -4.55 34.45 9.28
N SER A 205 -4.06 33.47 10.05
CA SER A 205 -2.63 33.33 10.37
C SER A 205 -1.77 33.12 9.13
N PRO A 206 -0.56 33.70 9.06
CA PRO A 206 0.42 33.39 8.01
C PRO A 206 0.78 31.91 7.91
N LEU A 207 0.57 31.12 8.98
CA LEU A 207 0.78 29.66 8.98
C LEU A 207 -0.22 28.92 8.10
N LEU A 208 -1.38 29.52 7.79
CA LEU A 208 -2.28 29.02 6.76
C LEU A 208 -1.59 29.04 5.38
N ALA A 209 -0.75 30.04 5.11
CA ALA A 209 0.03 30.13 3.88
C ALA A 209 1.10 29.03 3.77
N GLU A 210 1.63 28.52 4.90
CA GLU A 210 2.49 27.32 4.91
C GLU A 210 1.71 26.03 4.58
N TYR A 211 0.42 25.96 4.93
CA TYR A 211 -0.49 24.89 4.48
C TYR A 211 -0.86 25.00 3.00
N GLN A 212 -0.81 26.22 2.46
CA GLN A 212 -1.04 26.53 1.05
C GLN A 212 0.26 26.47 0.24
N SER A 213 1.27 25.67 0.64
CA SER A 213 2.54 25.57 -0.09
C SER A 213 2.24 25.56 -1.59
N ALA A 214 2.61 26.67 -2.23
CA ALA A 214 2.19 26.98 -3.57
C ALA A 214 2.74 25.89 -4.50
N GLN A 215 1.87 25.30 -5.32
CA GLN A 215 2.22 24.45 -6.47
C GLN A 215 2.55 22.98 -6.16
N SER A 216 1.82 22.30 -5.28
CA SER A 216 1.65 20.85 -5.50
C SER A 216 0.74 20.65 -6.71
N PHE A 217 1.14 19.86 -7.70
CA PHE A 217 0.29 19.49 -8.86
C PHE A 217 -0.86 18.54 -8.49
N TRP A 218 -1.01 18.23 -7.20
CA TRP A 218 -1.98 17.26 -6.73
C TRP A 218 -3.39 17.88 -6.66
N PRO A 219 -4.43 17.22 -7.21
CA PRO A 219 -5.74 17.84 -7.41
C PRO A 219 -6.64 17.83 -6.16
N VAL A 220 -6.19 17.24 -5.05
CA VAL A 220 -7.00 17.05 -3.83
C VAL A 220 -6.33 17.75 -2.64
N SER A 221 -7.13 18.45 -1.85
CA SER A 221 -6.74 19.06 -0.57
C SER A 221 -7.80 18.76 0.47
N SER A 222 -7.40 18.68 1.74
CA SER A 222 -8.33 18.61 2.88
C SER A 222 -8.31 19.93 3.65
N ASP A 223 -9.44 20.29 4.27
CA ASP A 223 -9.53 21.39 5.24
C ASP A 223 -9.33 20.91 6.69
N GLN A 224 -9.07 19.62 6.88
CA GLN A 224 -8.93 19.04 8.21
C GLN A 224 -7.55 19.36 8.82
N VAL A 225 -7.57 19.59 10.13
CA VAL A 225 -6.41 19.56 11.03
C VAL A 225 -6.65 18.42 11.99
N LEU A 226 -5.71 17.48 12.07
CA LEU A 226 -5.80 16.30 12.92
C LEU A 226 -4.73 16.36 14.00
N ILE A 227 -5.12 16.02 15.22
CA ILE A 227 -4.23 15.95 16.37
C ILE A 227 -4.44 14.66 17.15
N LEU A 228 -3.42 14.30 17.91
CA LEU A 228 -3.41 13.21 18.87
C LEU A 228 -3.20 13.80 20.27
N THR A 229 -3.90 13.24 21.26
CA THR A 229 -3.78 13.61 22.67
C THR A 229 -3.43 12.42 23.53
N ASP A 230 -2.92 12.67 24.74
CA ASP A 230 -2.59 11.62 25.71
C ASP A 230 -3.81 11.17 26.55
N GLY A 231 -5.01 11.14 25.96
CA GLY A 231 -6.25 10.73 26.64
C GLY A 231 -7.11 11.84 27.24
N GLU A 232 -6.56 13.06 27.41
CA GLU A 232 -7.38 14.22 27.75
C GLU A 232 -7.84 14.96 26.49
N PRO A 233 -9.10 15.46 26.44
CA PRO A 233 -9.55 16.34 25.38
C PRO A 233 -8.66 17.61 25.26
N PRO A 234 -8.49 18.17 24.06
CA PRO A 234 -7.78 19.43 23.88
C PRO A 234 -8.42 20.56 24.70
N LYS A 235 -7.62 21.27 25.51
CA LYS A 235 -8.08 22.43 26.28
C LYS A 235 -7.76 23.74 25.56
N GLU A 236 -8.50 24.79 25.90
CA GLU A 236 -8.27 26.13 25.36
C GLU A 236 -6.83 26.60 25.65
N GLY A 237 -6.15 27.10 24.62
CA GLY A 237 -4.74 27.49 24.71
C GLY A 237 -3.74 26.35 24.52
N CYS A 238 -4.17 25.17 24.09
CA CYS A 238 -3.25 24.11 23.65
C CYS A 238 -2.38 24.59 22.47
N LEU A 239 -1.13 24.13 22.45
CA LEU A 239 -0.16 24.48 21.42
C LEU A 239 0.05 23.29 20.48
N LEU A 240 -0.11 23.53 19.19
CA LEU A 240 0.10 22.55 18.13
C LEU A 240 1.59 22.39 17.85
N SER A 241 2.05 21.15 17.75
CA SER A 241 3.35 20.85 17.16
C SER A 241 3.36 21.25 15.67
N ARG A 242 4.50 21.74 15.18
CA ARG A 242 4.68 22.06 13.75
C ARG A 242 4.99 20.84 12.89
N ASP A 243 5.60 19.83 13.51
CA ASP A 243 6.25 18.72 12.81
C ASP A 243 5.62 17.35 13.14
N SER A 244 4.58 17.32 13.98
CA SER A 244 3.83 16.14 14.42
C SER A 244 2.36 16.47 14.69
N ASN A 245 1.54 15.44 14.91
CA ASN A 245 0.13 15.59 15.30
C ASN A 245 -0.07 15.80 16.81
N GLU A 246 1.00 15.87 17.59
CA GLU A 246 0.92 16.03 19.04
C GLU A 246 0.57 17.47 19.43
N ILE A 247 -0.15 17.60 20.53
CA ILE A 247 -0.41 18.90 21.17
C ILE A 247 0.25 18.98 22.55
N LYS A 248 0.59 20.20 22.94
CA LYS A 248 0.95 20.51 24.32
C LYS A 248 -0.24 21.17 25.01
N GLN A 249 -0.77 20.49 26.03
CA GLN A 249 -1.83 21.04 26.87
C GLN A 249 -1.36 22.32 27.61
N PRO A 250 -2.27 23.26 27.90
CA PRO A 250 -1.94 24.49 28.61
C PRO A 250 -1.44 24.21 30.04
N SER A 251 -0.61 25.10 30.58
CA SER A 251 -0.11 24.99 31.96
C SER A 251 -1.24 25.05 33.00
N ASN A 252 -2.34 25.75 32.68
CA ASN A 252 -3.54 25.79 33.50
C ASN A 252 -4.37 24.52 33.32
N ARG A 253 -4.40 23.65 34.33
CA ARG A 253 -5.12 22.37 34.28
C ARG A 253 -6.63 22.51 34.24
N ASP A 254 -7.16 23.61 34.78
CA ASP A 254 -8.59 23.91 34.87
C ASP A 254 -9.12 24.66 33.63
N ALA A 255 -8.28 24.82 32.60
CA ALA A 255 -8.72 25.40 31.34
C ALA A 255 -9.88 24.58 30.74
N PRO A 256 -10.92 25.24 30.20
CA PRO A 256 -12.05 24.55 29.61
C PRO A 256 -11.63 23.76 28.36
N VAL A 257 -12.40 22.73 28.03
CA VAL A 257 -12.23 21.95 26.79
C VAL A 257 -12.51 22.84 25.58
N ASP A 258 -11.59 22.86 24.62
CA ASP A 258 -11.72 23.63 23.38
C ASP A 258 -12.69 22.92 22.44
N ARG A 259 -13.88 23.50 22.30
CA ARG A 259 -14.99 22.93 21.52
C ARG A 259 -14.77 22.95 20.01
N ARG A 260 -13.71 23.61 19.52
CA ARG A 260 -13.33 23.57 18.08
C ARG A 260 -12.80 22.19 17.68
N TRP A 261 -12.38 21.38 18.64
CA TRP A 261 -11.90 20.02 18.42
C TRP A 261 -13.02 19.01 18.61
N VAL A 262 -13.21 18.17 17.61
CA VAL A 262 -14.19 17.09 17.62
C VAL A 262 -13.44 15.77 17.60
N GLN A 263 -13.77 14.88 18.53
CA GLN A 263 -13.17 13.54 18.59
C GLN A 263 -13.57 12.74 17.33
N VAL A 264 -12.58 12.10 16.71
CA VAL A 264 -12.77 11.24 15.55
C VAL A 264 -13.31 9.88 16.02
N GLN A 265 -14.45 9.43 15.49
CA GLN A 265 -15.06 8.15 15.88
C GLN A 265 -14.74 7.03 14.90
N SER A 266 -14.35 7.37 13.67
CA SER A 266 -14.06 6.40 12.62
C SER A 266 -12.99 6.88 11.66
N MET A 267 -12.20 5.94 11.13
CA MET A 267 -11.25 6.21 10.04
C MET A 267 -11.91 6.82 8.79
N LYS A 268 -13.22 6.63 8.59
CA LYS A 268 -13.97 7.25 7.48
C LYS A 268 -14.05 8.77 7.57
N GLU A 269 -13.82 9.32 8.76
CA GLU A 269 -13.86 10.75 9.01
C GLU A 269 -12.53 11.47 8.74
N ILE A 270 -11.46 10.71 8.50
CA ILE A 270 -10.13 11.23 8.21
C ILE A 270 -9.94 11.25 6.69
N ASP A 271 -9.61 12.43 6.16
CA ASP A 271 -9.36 12.58 4.73
C ASP A 271 -8.00 12.00 4.33
N ASN A 272 -8.00 10.97 3.47
CA ASN A 272 -6.80 10.58 2.75
C ASN A 272 -6.68 11.42 1.46
N ILE A 273 -5.93 12.52 1.52
CA ILE A 273 -5.77 13.40 0.35
C ILE A 273 -5.12 12.72 -0.85
N TYR A 274 -4.42 11.59 -0.66
CA TYR A 274 -3.81 10.84 -1.77
C TYR A 274 -4.77 9.87 -2.45
N ASP A 275 -5.99 9.71 -1.94
CA ASP A 275 -7.02 8.91 -2.58
C ASP A 275 -7.80 9.74 -3.61
N LEU A 276 -7.60 9.41 -4.89
CA LEU A 276 -8.30 10.02 -6.02
C LEU A 276 -9.56 9.25 -6.42
N GLY A 277 -9.87 8.15 -5.72
CA GLY A 277 -10.80 7.11 -6.12
C GLY A 277 -10.15 6.05 -7.02
N PHE A 278 -10.61 4.80 -6.92
CA PHE A 278 -9.99 3.62 -7.53
C PHE A 278 -9.49 3.82 -8.96
N TRP A 279 -10.34 4.29 -9.88
CA TRP A 279 -9.97 4.44 -11.29
C TRP A 279 -8.88 5.50 -11.51
N ASN A 280 -8.94 6.61 -10.77
CA ASN A 280 -7.92 7.65 -10.86
C ASN A 280 -6.62 7.23 -10.18
N ASN A 281 -6.70 6.48 -9.06
CA ASN A 281 -5.52 5.88 -8.42
C ASN A 281 -4.82 4.90 -9.38
N LEU A 282 -5.60 4.06 -10.06
CA LEU A 282 -5.08 3.13 -11.06
C LEU A 282 -4.43 3.86 -12.22
N ARG A 283 -5.06 4.91 -12.76
CA ARG A 283 -4.47 5.75 -13.82
C ARG A 283 -3.17 6.39 -13.37
N HIS A 284 -3.14 6.99 -12.19
CA HIS A 284 -1.95 7.61 -11.62
C HIS A 284 -0.81 6.57 -11.43
N VAL A 285 -1.13 5.38 -10.93
CA VAL A 285 -0.17 4.26 -10.83
C VAL A 285 0.39 3.86 -12.19
N LEU A 286 -0.44 3.84 -13.23
CA LEU A 286 -0.03 3.50 -14.60
C LEU A 286 0.63 4.67 -15.35
N GLY A 287 0.86 5.83 -14.70
CA GLY A 287 1.42 7.02 -15.34
C GLY A 287 0.49 7.70 -16.33
N LEU A 288 -0.81 7.42 -16.26
CA LEU A 288 -1.84 8.02 -17.09
C LEU A 288 -2.43 9.27 -16.43
N ALA A 289 -2.90 10.22 -17.25
CA ALA A 289 -3.57 11.42 -16.76
C ALA A 289 -4.80 11.07 -15.89
N VAL A 290 -4.84 11.69 -14.71
CA VAL A 290 -5.96 11.65 -13.76
C VAL A 290 -7.12 12.45 -14.34
N ARG A 291 -8.35 11.91 -14.26
CA ARG A 291 -9.54 12.66 -14.69
C ARG A 291 -10.01 13.56 -13.55
N PRO A 292 -10.47 14.80 -13.83
CA PRO A 292 -11.17 15.60 -12.84
C PRO A 292 -12.36 14.79 -12.31
N LYS A 293 -12.59 14.80 -10.98
CA LYS A 293 -13.85 14.30 -10.44
C LYS A 293 -14.96 15.19 -11.03
N VAL A 294 -15.85 14.61 -11.83
CA VAL A 294 -17.13 15.25 -12.15
C VAL A 294 -17.90 15.18 -10.83
N VAL A 295 -18.06 16.34 -10.18
CA VAL A 295 -18.87 16.50 -8.96
C VAL A 295 -20.33 16.31 -9.33
#